data_AF-A0A6A4HTA8-F1
#
_entry.id   AF-A0A6A4HTA8-F1
#
_cell.length_a   1.000
_cell.length_b   1.000
_cell.length_c   1.000
_cell.angle_alpha   90.00
_cell.angle_beta   90.00
_cell.angle_gamma   90.00
#
_symmetry.space_group_name_H-M   'P 1'
#
loop_
_entity.id
_entity.type
_entity.pdbx_description
1 polymer ?
#
loop_
_entity_poly.entity_id
_entity_poly.type
_entity_poly.pdbx_seq_one_letter_code
_entity_poly.pdbx_strand_id
1 'polypeptide(L)'
;MSSLPVELLELILHDFWAQPLSTRDRATFMKSSLAVSKAWASIYMRMFCEDVHIPSGGFALKFLEILRNESPLYHYHTQGSVLLNRRFATPEHPMGLAIFTVLRALYFTPYFLPNLRRISILYNNSPMSDLFARNKFMGFPPQVTTLEIYFAYDPSTDPQVIKAITEDEQVIGLVPGTMANVRCLHAVGLPHAMVEELLLACSHWEELETEVGDFEAAVPPNVRLLALRQRSISRKQKYVAYSILLCSFMLLASFGLIALAL
;
A
#
# COMPACT_ATOMS: atom_id res chain seq x y z
N MET A 1 13.96 34.09 -12.37
CA MET A 1 14.04 32.61 -12.31
C MET A 1 12.72 32.06 -12.83
N SER A 2 12.72 31.38 -13.97
CA SER A 2 11.53 30.74 -14.52
C SER A 2 11.19 29.52 -13.67
N SER A 3 10.14 29.60 -12.85
CA SER A 3 9.58 28.46 -12.14
C SER A 3 8.92 27.51 -13.15
N LEU A 4 9.13 26.20 -12.98
CA LEU A 4 8.40 25.21 -13.77
C LEU A 4 6.88 25.43 -13.55
N PRO A 5 6.06 25.44 -14.63
CA PRO A 5 4.61 25.50 -14.51
C PRO A 5 4.06 24.42 -13.58
N VAL A 6 3.01 24.74 -12.82
CA VAL A 6 2.42 23.84 -11.81
C VAL A 6 1.88 22.56 -12.45
N GLU A 7 1.35 22.67 -13.66
CA GLU A 7 0.80 21.57 -14.45
C GLU A 7 1.88 20.53 -14.78
N LEU A 8 3.11 20.99 -15.04
CA LEU A 8 4.24 20.08 -15.29
C LEU A 8 4.71 19.40 -14.00
N LEU A 9 4.65 20.10 -12.86
CA LEU A 9 4.98 19.50 -11.56
C LEU A 9 3.98 18.39 -11.21
N GLU A 10 2.69 18.64 -11.43
CA GLU A 10 1.61 17.65 -11.23
C GLU A 10 1.81 16.43 -12.12
N LEU A 11 2.07 16.62 -13.41
CA LEU A 11 2.34 15.52 -14.35
C LEU A 11 3.56 14.69 -13.94
N ILE A 12 4.69 15.32 -13.61
CA ILE A 12 5.92 14.62 -13.19
C ILE A 12 5.66 13.80 -11.92
N LEU A 13 5.02 14.41 -10.93
CA LEU A 13 4.71 13.74 -9.68
C LEU A 13 3.77 12.56 -9.92
N HIS A 14 2.67 12.76 -10.66
CA HIS A 14 1.68 11.74 -10.96
C HIS A 14 2.31 10.54 -11.68
N ASP A 15 3.08 10.81 -12.73
CA ASP A 15 3.78 9.77 -13.49
C ASP A 15 4.76 9.00 -12.62
N PHE A 16 5.48 9.68 -11.71
CA PHE A 16 6.43 9.03 -10.81
C PHE A 16 5.73 8.21 -9.71
N TRP A 17 4.65 8.73 -9.13
CA TRP A 17 3.89 8.08 -8.07
C TRP A 17 3.24 6.78 -8.52
N ALA A 18 2.74 6.76 -9.77
CA ALA A 18 2.15 5.60 -10.41
C ALA A 18 3.18 4.50 -10.76
N GLN A 19 4.50 4.78 -10.70
CA GLN A 19 5.50 3.76 -11.03
C GLN A 19 5.55 2.65 -9.96
N PRO A 20 5.82 1.39 -10.36
CA PRO A 20 5.99 0.28 -9.45
C PRO A 20 7.37 0.30 -8.78
N LEU A 21 7.64 1.37 -8.01
CA LEU A 21 8.86 1.62 -7.25
C LEU A 21 9.10 0.56 -6.18
N SER A 22 10.36 0.28 -5.87
CA SER A 22 10.69 -0.50 -4.69
C SER A 22 10.28 0.27 -3.42
N THR A 23 10.02 -0.42 -2.31
CA THR A 23 9.68 0.23 -1.04
C THR A 23 10.75 1.22 -0.58
N ARG A 24 12.02 0.91 -0.85
CA ARG A 24 13.16 1.81 -0.57
C ARG A 24 13.07 3.08 -1.43
N ASP A 25 12.90 2.92 -2.73
CA ASP A 25 12.84 4.07 -3.65
C ASP A 25 11.60 4.93 -3.37
N ARG A 26 10.47 4.29 -3.05
CA ARG A 26 9.25 4.97 -2.64
C ARG A 26 9.47 5.74 -1.33
N ALA A 27 10.05 5.13 -0.31
CA ALA A 27 10.37 5.82 0.95
C ALA A 27 11.33 7.00 0.73
N THR A 28 12.36 6.83 -0.11
CA THR A 28 13.27 7.92 -0.49
C THR A 28 12.52 9.03 -1.21
N PHE A 29 11.69 8.71 -2.20
CA PHE A 29 10.90 9.69 -2.94
C PHE A 29 9.95 10.47 -2.03
N MET A 30 9.23 9.78 -1.15
CA MET A 30 8.31 10.40 -0.19
C MET A 30 9.05 11.37 0.74
N LYS A 31 10.22 10.97 1.25
CA LYS A 31 11.06 11.82 2.10
C LYS A 31 11.61 13.02 1.33
N SER A 32 12.15 12.80 0.14
CA SER A 32 12.79 13.84 -0.67
C SER A 32 11.79 14.83 -1.24
N SER A 33 10.57 14.40 -1.59
CA SER A 33 9.52 15.27 -2.15
C SER A 33 9.14 16.42 -1.22
N LEU A 34 9.21 16.20 0.10
CA LEU A 34 8.95 17.25 1.09
C LEU A 34 10.05 18.31 1.14
N ALA A 35 11.24 18.03 0.62
CA ALA A 35 12.41 18.90 0.69
C ALA A 35 12.69 19.69 -0.60
N VAL A 36 11.97 19.43 -1.71
CA VAL A 36 12.24 20.08 -3.01
C VAL A 36 11.81 21.56 -3.00
N SER A 37 10.53 21.83 -2.73
CA SER A 37 9.96 23.17 -2.61
C SER A 37 8.58 23.11 -1.96
N LYS A 38 8.05 24.25 -1.50
CA LYS A 38 6.68 24.32 -0.93
C LYS A 38 5.60 23.88 -1.93
N ALA A 39 5.72 24.29 -3.20
CA ALA A 39 4.77 23.92 -4.24
C ALA A 39 4.82 22.41 -4.53
N TRP A 40 6.02 21.85 -4.68
CA TRP A 40 6.22 20.41 -4.87
C TRP A 40 5.66 19.61 -3.70
N ALA A 41 5.98 20.00 -2.47
CA ALA A 41 5.50 19.32 -1.27
C ALA A 41 3.97 19.35 -1.17
N SER A 42 3.32 20.49 -1.49
CA SER A 42 1.86 20.61 -1.48
C SER A 42 1.20 19.68 -2.51
N ILE A 43 1.71 19.65 -3.75
CA ILE A 43 1.20 18.76 -4.80
C ILE A 43 1.42 17.28 -4.42
N TYR A 44 2.64 16.94 -4.00
CA TYR A 44 2.97 15.60 -3.52
C TYR A 44 2.03 15.17 -2.39
N MET A 45 1.73 16.04 -1.43
CA MET A 45 0.85 15.70 -0.32
C MET A 45 -0.59 15.47 -0.76
N ARG A 46 -1.09 16.27 -1.72
CA ARG A 46 -2.40 16.04 -2.32
C ARG A 46 -2.46 14.66 -2.95
N MET A 47 -1.48 14.33 -3.79
CA MET A 47 -1.39 13.04 -4.43
C MET A 47 -1.18 11.87 -3.47
N PHE A 48 -0.34 12.05 -2.45
CA PHE A 48 -0.15 11.07 -1.40
C PHE A 48 -1.47 10.84 -0.67
N CYS A 49 -2.26 11.88 -0.40
CA CYS A 49 -3.57 11.68 0.19
C CYS A 49 -4.54 11.02 -0.77
N GLU A 50 -4.39 11.23 -2.09
CA GLU A 50 -5.19 10.59 -3.14
C GLU A 50 -4.89 9.09 -3.31
N ASP A 51 -3.67 8.67 -3.05
CA ASP A 51 -3.18 7.30 -3.07
C ASP A 51 -2.04 7.20 -2.06
N VAL A 52 -2.34 6.93 -0.79
CA VAL A 52 -1.41 6.88 0.34
C VAL A 52 -0.56 5.63 0.19
N HIS A 53 0.75 5.69 0.41
CA HIS A 53 1.59 4.49 0.47
C HIS A 53 2.28 4.44 1.83
N ILE A 54 2.17 3.35 2.58
CA ILE A 54 2.78 3.19 3.92
C ILE A 54 3.93 2.17 3.81
N PRO A 55 5.16 2.60 3.52
CA PRO A 55 6.30 1.71 3.24
C PRO A 55 6.91 1.02 4.47
N SER A 56 6.56 1.44 5.68
CA SER A 56 7.11 0.92 6.93
C SER A 56 6.17 1.16 8.11
N GLY A 57 6.30 0.37 9.18
CA GLY A 57 5.52 0.57 10.41
C GLY A 57 5.81 1.94 11.06
N GLY A 58 7.06 2.40 11.02
CA GLY A 58 7.42 3.74 11.48
C GLY A 58 6.78 4.86 10.67
N PHE A 59 6.60 4.67 9.35
CA PHE A 59 5.82 5.60 8.54
C PHE A 59 4.32 5.55 8.87
N ALA A 60 3.78 4.38 9.20
CA ALA A 60 2.38 4.24 9.62
C ALA A 60 2.08 5.09 10.87
N LEU A 61 3.01 5.15 11.83
CA LEU A 61 2.86 6.01 13.01
C LEU A 61 2.79 7.49 12.62
N LYS A 62 3.66 7.95 11.71
CA LYS A 62 3.58 9.32 11.16
C LYS A 62 2.29 9.57 10.40
N PHE A 63 1.79 8.59 9.68
CA PHE A 63 0.51 8.68 9.00
C PHE A 63 -0.66 8.80 10.00
N LEU A 64 -0.59 8.14 11.16
CA LEU A 64 -1.56 8.34 12.22
C LEU A 64 -1.52 9.76 12.79
N GLU A 65 -0.34 10.35 12.97
CA GLU A 65 -0.22 11.76 13.36
C GLU A 65 -0.87 12.69 12.32
N ILE A 66 -0.75 12.37 11.02
CA ILE A 66 -1.48 13.08 9.95
C ILE A 66 -2.99 12.94 10.13
N LEU A 67 -3.48 11.70 10.28
CA LEU A 67 -4.90 11.42 10.45
C LEU A 67 -5.49 12.01 11.74
N ARG A 68 -4.66 12.30 12.75
CA ARG A 68 -5.09 12.95 14.00
C ARG A 68 -4.98 14.47 13.95
N ASN A 69 -4.51 15.03 12.82
CA ASN A 69 -4.16 16.44 12.70
C ASN A 69 -3.12 16.89 13.76
N GLU A 70 -2.26 15.97 14.18
CA GLU A 70 -1.16 16.21 15.12
C GLU A 70 0.15 16.53 14.39
N SER A 71 0.21 16.32 13.08
CA SER A 71 1.44 16.54 12.33
C SER A 71 1.61 18.00 11.92
N PRO A 72 2.69 18.67 12.36
CA PRO A 72 2.95 20.08 12.02
C PRO A 72 3.23 20.30 10.53
N LEU A 73 3.52 19.24 9.78
CA LEU A 73 3.84 19.29 8.35
C LEU A 73 2.59 19.23 7.45
N TYR A 74 1.44 18.78 7.96
CA TYR A 74 0.36 18.26 7.11
C TYR A 74 -1.03 18.84 7.38
N HIS A 75 -1.06 20.05 7.95
CA HIS A 75 -2.25 20.70 8.50
C HIS A 75 -3.35 21.08 7.47
N TYR A 76 -3.17 20.83 6.16
CA TYR A 76 -3.99 21.47 5.10
C TYR A 76 -4.54 20.57 3.98
N HIS A 77 -4.12 19.31 3.85
CA HIS A 77 -4.49 18.50 2.67
C HIS A 77 -4.73 17.05 3.08
N THR A 78 -5.99 16.60 3.15
CA THR A 78 -6.32 15.17 3.21
C THR A 78 -7.60 14.89 2.41
N GLN A 79 -7.46 14.30 1.21
CA GLN A 79 -8.53 13.59 0.49
C GLN A 79 -7.93 12.44 -0.36
N GLY A 80 -8.24 11.18 -0.03
CA GLY A 80 -8.20 10.03 -0.95
C GLY A 80 -7.60 8.69 -0.44
N SER A 81 -7.13 7.82 -1.35
CA SER A 81 -6.94 6.36 -1.18
C SER A 81 -5.71 5.90 -0.37
N VAL A 82 -5.59 4.61 0.02
CA VAL A 82 -4.51 4.08 0.90
C VAL A 82 -3.91 2.76 0.41
N LEU A 83 -2.60 2.62 0.53
CA LEU A 83 -1.76 1.48 0.17
C LEU A 83 -0.75 1.29 1.30
N LEU A 84 -0.53 0.05 1.73
CA LEU A 84 0.29 -0.38 2.85
C LEU A 84 1.34 -1.34 2.29
N ASN A 85 2.63 -1.04 2.39
CA ASN A 85 3.71 -1.83 1.76
C ASN A 85 4.82 -2.14 2.78
N ARG A 86 5.23 -3.41 2.90
CA ARG A 86 6.34 -3.83 3.78
C ARG A 86 7.54 -4.33 2.97
N ARG A 87 8.74 -3.83 3.30
CA ARG A 87 10.02 -4.51 3.04
C ARG A 87 10.93 -4.36 4.26
N PHE A 88 11.29 -5.49 4.86
CA PHE A 88 12.17 -5.68 6.01
C PHE A 88 11.59 -5.22 7.36
N ALA A 89 11.38 -6.19 8.25
CA ALA A 89 11.01 -5.98 9.64
C ALA A 89 12.28 -5.67 10.45
N THR A 90 12.32 -4.54 11.14
CA THR A 90 13.02 -4.51 12.42
C THR A 90 12.16 -5.27 13.44
N PRO A 91 12.75 -6.05 14.36
CA PRO A 91 12.00 -6.79 15.39
C PRO A 91 11.10 -5.92 16.28
N GLU A 92 11.31 -4.61 16.27
CA GLU A 92 10.75 -3.67 17.23
C GLU A 92 9.29 -3.27 16.93
N HIS A 93 8.82 -3.35 15.67
CA HIS A 93 7.44 -2.99 15.32
C HIS A 93 6.85 -3.88 14.19
N PRO A 94 5.97 -4.85 14.50
CA PRO A 94 5.33 -5.68 13.49
C PRO A 94 4.39 -4.86 12.61
N MET A 95 4.51 -5.00 11.29
CA MET A 95 3.72 -4.22 10.32
C MET A 95 2.23 -4.46 10.49
N GLY A 96 1.82 -5.66 10.89
CA GLY A 96 0.41 -5.95 11.18
C GLY A 96 -0.19 -5.03 12.24
N LEU A 97 0.59 -4.65 13.27
CA LEU A 97 0.10 -3.68 14.28
C LEU A 97 -0.07 -2.29 13.68
N ALA A 98 0.86 -1.87 12.82
CA ALA A 98 0.76 -0.61 12.10
C ALA A 98 -0.49 -0.56 11.20
N ILE A 99 -0.70 -1.61 10.40
CA ILE A 99 -1.88 -1.76 9.54
C ILE A 99 -3.16 -1.73 10.38
N PHE A 100 -3.21 -2.50 11.48
CA PHE A 100 -4.34 -2.52 12.40
C PHE A 100 -4.68 -1.14 12.92
N THR A 101 -3.66 -0.39 13.35
CA THR A 101 -3.85 0.94 13.92
C THR A 101 -4.34 1.92 12.87
N VAL A 102 -3.83 1.85 11.64
CA VAL A 102 -4.26 2.69 10.52
C VAL A 102 -5.70 2.37 10.12
N LEU A 103 -6.05 1.10 9.90
CA LEU A 103 -7.42 0.70 9.57
C LEU A 103 -8.42 1.13 10.64
N ARG A 104 -8.06 0.95 11.91
CA ARG A 104 -8.88 1.38 13.03
C ARG A 104 -9.06 2.90 13.06
N ALA A 105 -8.01 3.67 12.81
CA ALA A 105 -8.11 5.13 12.73
C ALA A 105 -9.06 5.53 11.59
N LEU A 106 -8.87 4.99 10.38
CA LEU A 106 -9.71 5.26 9.21
C LEU A 106 -11.18 4.90 9.42
N TYR A 107 -11.46 3.84 10.18
CA TYR A 107 -12.81 3.45 10.56
C TYR A 107 -13.48 4.48 11.48
N PHE A 108 -12.78 4.98 12.49
CA PHE A 108 -13.34 5.97 13.41
C PHE A 108 -13.34 7.39 12.84
N THR A 109 -12.48 7.68 11.85
CA THR A 109 -12.35 9.03 11.27
C THR A 109 -12.40 9.03 9.74
N PRO A 110 -13.50 8.50 9.13
CA PRO A 110 -13.59 8.34 7.68
C PRO A 110 -13.59 9.68 6.91
N TYR A 111 -13.92 10.78 7.59
CA TYR A 111 -13.97 12.13 7.03
C TYR A 111 -12.59 12.72 6.69
N PHE A 112 -11.48 12.18 7.21
CA PHE A 112 -10.14 12.61 6.78
C PHE A 112 -9.81 12.15 5.37
N LEU A 113 -10.35 11.00 4.96
CA LEU A 113 -10.18 10.48 3.61
C LEU A 113 -11.54 10.07 3.05
N PRO A 114 -12.42 11.05 2.76
CA PRO A 114 -13.80 10.78 2.35
C PRO A 114 -13.87 10.07 1.00
N ASN A 115 -12.84 10.24 0.17
CA ASN A 115 -12.69 9.65 -1.15
C ASN A 115 -11.83 8.38 -1.15
N LEU A 116 -11.43 7.87 0.02
CA LEU A 116 -10.75 6.58 0.13
C LEU A 116 -11.68 5.48 -0.39
N ARG A 117 -11.28 4.82 -1.48
CA ARG A 117 -12.03 3.70 -2.09
C ARG A 117 -11.23 2.41 -2.17
N ARG A 118 -9.90 2.50 -2.16
CA ARG A 118 -9.00 1.37 -2.33
C ARG A 118 -8.03 1.27 -1.16
N ILE A 119 -7.88 0.05 -0.63
CA ILE A 119 -6.82 -0.35 0.30
C ILE A 119 -6.02 -1.46 -0.35
N SER A 120 -4.71 -1.26 -0.53
CA SER A 120 -3.82 -2.31 -1.02
C SER A 120 -2.75 -2.64 0.02
N ILE A 121 -2.46 -3.92 0.25
CA ILE A 121 -1.57 -4.41 1.30
C ILE A 121 -0.54 -5.33 0.65
N LEU A 122 0.73 -4.92 0.62
CA LEU A 122 1.83 -5.68 0.05
C LEU A 122 2.79 -6.15 1.14
N TYR A 123 2.85 -7.46 1.36
CA TYR A 123 3.81 -8.14 2.21
C TYR A 123 4.91 -8.76 1.34
N ASN A 124 6.18 -8.39 1.58
CA ASN A 124 7.31 -9.07 0.97
C ASN A 124 8.04 -9.91 2.02
N ASN A 125 8.34 -11.18 1.70
CA ASN A 125 9.12 -12.10 2.55
C ASN A 125 8.71 -12.07 4.03
N SER A 126 7.41 -12.08 4.29
CA SER A 126 6.86 -11.91 5.64
C SER A 126 5.77 -12.93 5.92
N PRO A 127 5.65 -13.42 7.16
CA PRO A 127 4.60 -14.36 7.52
C PRO A 127 3.22 -13.71 7.47
N MET A 128 2.23 -14.49 7.03
CA MET A 128 0.84 -14.05 6.97
C MET A 128 0.28 -13.80 8.37
N SER A 129 0.72 -14.58 9.35
CA SER A 129 0.35 -14.42 10.76
C SER A 129 0.66 -13.02 11.29
N ASP A 130 1.67 -12.30 10.77
CA ASP A 130 1.91 -10.91 11.16
C ASP A 130 0.72 -9.99 10.80
N LEU A 131 0.15 -10.12 9.60
CA LEU A 131 -1.03 -9.36 9.19
C LEU A 131 -2.24 -9.79 10.04
N PHE A 132 -2.53 -11.09 10.03
CA PHE A 132 -3.82 -11.61 10.50
C PHE A 132 -3.89 -11.87 12.00
N ALA A 133 -2.77 -11.91 12.75
CA ALA A 133 -2.80 -12.11 14.20
C ALA A 133 -3.60 -11.02 14.93
N ARG A 134 -3.58 -9.79 14.40
CA ARG A 134 -4.29 -8.63 14.99
C ARG A 134 -5.34 -8.05 14.04
N ASN A 135 -5.16 -8.19 12.73
CA ASN A 135 -6.13 -7.71 11.76
C ASN A 135 -7.16 -8.81 11.48
N LYS A 136 -8.26 -8.75 12.22
CA LYS A 136 -9.50 -9.47 11.85
C LYS A 136 -10.45 -8.62 11.02
N PHE A 137 -9.96 -7.45 10.55
CA PHE A 137 -10.71 -6.42 9.82
C PHE A 137 -12.03 -5.99 10.51
N MET A 138 -12.12 -6.16 11.83
CA MET A 138 -13.24 -5.69 12.64
C MET A 138 -13.27 -4.16 12.62
N GLY A 139 -14.34 -3.59 12.06
CA GLY A 139 -14.39 -2.17 11.77
C GLY A 139 -13.51 -1.79 10.58
N PHE A 140 -13.69 -2.46 9.45
CA PHE A 140 -13.04 -2.05 8.20
C PHE A 140 -13.62 -0.71 7.73
N PRO A 141 -12.82 0.22 7.18
CA PRO A 141 -13.31 1.54 6.80
C PRO A 141 -14.47 1.44 5.79
N PRO A 142 -15.68 1.94 6.13
CA PRO A 142 -16.88 1.65 5.38
C PRO A 142 -16.89 2.24 3.96
N GLN A 143 -16.10 3.27 3.72
CA GLN A 143 -15.97 3.92 2.42
C GLN A 143 -15.12 3.14 1.41
N VAL A 144 -14.37 2.12 1.85
CA VAL A 144 -13.48 1.33 0.99
C VAL A 144 -14.27 0.27 0.24
N THR A 145 -14.11 0.25 -1.09
CA THR A 145 -14.78 -0.68 -2.01
C THR A 145 -13.82 -1.69 -2.64
N THR A 146 -12.51 -1.44 -2.59
CA THR A 146 -11.49 -2.32 -3.19
C THR A 146 -10.45 -2.67 -2.13
N LEU A 147 -10.21 -3.97 -1.91
CA LEU A 147 -9.16 -4.49 -1.05
C LEU A 147 -8.21 -5.34 -1.88
N GLU A 148 -6.93 -5.01 -1.85
CA GLU A 148 -5.88 -5.80 -2.49
C GLU A 148 -4.90 -6.29 -1.43
N ILE A 149 -4.56 -7.57 -1.44
CA ILE A 149 -3.62 -8.20 -0.52
C ILE A 149 -2.67 -9.05 -1.37
N TYR A 150 -1.39 -8.71 -1.31
CA TYR A 150 -0.32 -9.38 -2.05
C TYR A 150 0.73 -9.89 -1.08
N PHE A 151 0.95 -11.19 -1.08
CA PHE A 151 2.12 -11.81 -0.45
C PHE A 151 3.13 -12.16 -1.55
N ALA A 152 4.20 -11.38 -1.62
CA ALA A 152 5.27 -11.56 -2.59
C ALA A 152 6.49 -12.20 -1.91
N TYR A 153 7.04 -13.24 -2.53
CA TYR A 153 8.24 -13.94 -2.09
C TYR A 153 9.35 -13.71 -3.11
N ASP A 154 10.48 -13.17 -2.66
CA ASP A 154 11.63 -12.93 -3.53
C ASP A 154 12.31 -14.27 -3.84
N PRO A 155 12.57 -14.62 -5.12
CA PRO A 155 13.25 -15.86 -5.50
C PRO A 155 14.68 -15.99 -4.97
N SER A 156 15.29 -14.91 -4.48
CA SER A 156 16.58 -14.93 -3.78
C SER A 156 16.49 -15.35 -2.30
N THR A 157 15.30 -15.45 -1.75
CA THR A 157 15.06 -15.87 -0.35
C THR A 157 15.14 -17.38 -0.26
N ASP A 158 15.74 -17.89 0.82
CA ASP A 158 15.89 -19.33 1.05
C ASP A 158 14.54 -20.05 0.94
N PRO A 159 14.41 -21.05 0.04
CA PRO A 159 13.19 -21.85 -0.10
C PRO A 159 12.69 -22.47 1.21
N GLN A 160 13.59 -22.79 2.15
CA GLN A 160 13.20 -23.32 3.47
C GLN A 160 12.50 -22.27 4.33
N VAL A 161 12.94 -21.01 4.26
CA VAL A 161 12.30 -19.88 4.95
C VAL A 161 10.94 -19.57 4.33
N ILE A 162 10.84 -19.61 3.00
CA ILE A 162 9.55 -19.44 2.31
C ILE A 162 8.60 -20.57 2.73
N LYS A 163 9.05 -21.82 2.73
CA LYS A 163 8.26 -22.97 3.13
C LYS A 163 7.78 -22.85 4.59
N ALA A 164 8.66 -22.49 5.52
CA ALA A 164 8.29 -22.26 6.92
C ALA A 164 7.30 -21.08 7.11
N ILE A 165 7.36 -20.06 6.23
CA ILE A 165 6.39 -18.96 6.22
C ILE A 165 5.03 -19.40 5.69
N THR A 166 5.00 -20.28 4.68
CA THR A 166 3.75 -20.76 4.06
C THR A 166 3.07 -21.86 4.86
N GLU A 167 3.82 -22.65 5.64
CA GLU A 167 3.29 -23.77 6.45
C GLU A 167 2.55 -23.33 7.73
N ASP A 168 2.55 -22.05 8.09
CA ASP A 168 1.75 -21.49 9.20
C ASP A 168 0.28 -21.33 8.76
N GLU A 169 -0.35 -22.44 8.35
CA GLU A 169 -1.74 -22.55 7.93
C GLU A 169 -2.69 -22.58 9.13
N GLN A 170 -2.76 -21.48 9.87
CA GLN A 170 -3.78 -21.32 10.90
C GLN A 170 -5.01 -20.59 10.33
N VAL A 171 -6.19 -21.13 10.62
CA VAL A 171 -7.48 -20.47 10.44
C VAL A 171 -7.38 -19.08 11.08
N ILE A 172 -7.63 -18.03 10.29
CA ILE A 172 -7.51 -16.66 10.76
C ILE A 172 -8.66 -16.37 11.72
N GLY A 173 -9.86 -16.89 11.44
CA GLY A 173 -11.07 -16.57 12.18
C GLY A 173 -11.60 -15.18 11.82
N LEU A 174 -11.64 -14.86 10.53
CA LEU A 174 -12.35 -13.68 10.04
C LEU A 174 -13.86 -13.87 10.28
N VAL A 175 -14.50 -12.80 10.76
CA VAL A 175 -15.95 -12.82 10.99
C VAL A 175 -16.64 -12.47 9.67
N PRO A 176 -17.62 -13.27 9.21
CA PRO A 176 -18.37 -12.97 8.00
C PRO A 176 -19.02 -11.58 8.03
N GLY A 177 -19.02 -10.88 6.89
CA GLY A 177 -19.60 -9.53 6.75
C GLY A 177 -18.80 -8.38 7.36
N THR A 178 -17.63 -8.62 7.96
CA THR A 178 -16.77 -7.54 8.51
C THR A 178 -16.31 -6.51 7.48
N MET A 179 -16.30 -6.90 6.20
CA MET A 179 -15.89 -6.09 5.05
C MET A 179 -17.01 -5.97 4.03
N ALA A 180 -18.27 -5.82 4.48
CA ALA A 180 -19.45 -5.82 3.63
C ALA A 180 -19.43 -4.82 2.45
N ASN A 181 -18.70 -3.71 2.55
CA ASN A 181 -18.63 -2.69 1.50
C ASN A 181 -17.59 -3.00 0.41
N VAL A 182 -16.73 -4.00 0.61
CA VAL A 182 -15.71 -4.39 -0.35
C VAL A 182 -16.35 -5.16 -1.51
N ARG A 183 -16.23 -4.60 -2.71
CA ARG A 183 -16.73 -5.13 -3.97
C ARG A 183 -15.63 -5.79 -4.80
N CYS A 184 -14.42 -5.26 -4.77
CA CYS A 184 -13.29 -5.83 -5.52
C CYS A 184 -12.27 -6.38 -4.52
N LEU A 185 -11.98 -7.69 -4.60
CA LEU A 185 -10.99 -8.36 -3.77
C LEU A 185 -9.86 -8.91 -4.65
N HIS A 186 -8.63 -8.50 -4.36
CA HIS A 186 -7.43 -9.03 -5.02
C HIS A 186 -6.61 -9.74 -3.94
N ALA A 187 -6.44 -11.05 -4.06
CA ALA A 187 -5.83 -11.90 -3.05
C ALA A 187 -4.78 -12.81 -3.71
N VAL A 188 -3.54 -12.36 -3.72
CA VAL A 188 -2.40 -13.01 -4.40
C VAL A 188 -1.40 -13.53 -3.37
N GLY A 189 -0.93 -14.76 -3.56
CA GLY A 189 0.00 -15.43 -2.65
C GLY A 189 -0.63 -15.91 -1.34
N LEU A 190 -1.97 -16.01 -1.27
CA LEU A 190 -2.74 -16.54 -0.13
C LEU A 190 -3.21 -17.98 -0.42
N PRO A 191 -3.27 -18.87 0.58
CA PRO A 191 -3.81 -20.22 0.42
C PRO A 191 -5.35 -20.19 0.28
N HIS A 192 -5.91 -21.27 -0.30
CA HIS A 192 -7.35 -21.39 -0.60
C HIS A 192 -8.25 -21.03 0.60
N ALA A 193 -8.00 -21.67 1.75
CA ALA A 193 -8.82 -21.49 2.95
C ALA A 193 -8.88 -20.03 3.43
N MET A 194 -7.79 -19.28 3.27
CA MET A 194 -7.76 -17.86 3.66
C MET A 194 -8.52 -16.98 2.67
N VAL A 195 -8.47 -17.30 1.38
CA VAL A 195 -9.27 -16.61 0.37
C VAL A 195 -10.76 -16.86 0.64
N GLU A 196 -11.17 -18.08 1.02
CA GLU A 196 -12.55 -18.37 1.42
C GLU A 196 -12.99 -17.53 2.63
N GLU A 197 -12.16 -17.43 3.68
CA GLU A 197 -12.47 -16.58 4.83
C GLU A 197 -12.60 -15.09 4.46
N LEU A 198 -11.74 -14.59 3.57
CA LEU A 198 -11.82 -13.22 3.06
C LEU A 198 -13.12 -13.00 2.25
N LEU A 199 -13.53 -13.98 1.45
CA LEU A 199 -14.80 -13.92 0.71
C LEU A 199 -16.00 -13.93 1.65
N LEU A 200 -16.00 -14.73 2.71
CA LEU A 200 -17.05 -14.70 3.73
C LEU A 200 -17.10 -13.35 4.45
N ALA A 201 -15.95 -12.73 4.71
CA ALA A 201 -15.87 -11.39 5.29
C ALA A 201 -16.41 -10.29 4.36
N CYS A 202 -16.23 -10.43 3.04
CA CYS A 202 -16.75 -9.52 2.01
C CYS A 202 -18.14 -9.96 1.54
N SER A 203 -19.23 -9.54 2.18
CA SER A 203 -20.58 -10.06 1.83
C SER A 203 -21.14 -9.63 0.46
N HIS A 204 -20.54 -8.63 -0.20
CA HIS A 204 -21.05 -8.04 -1.46
C HIS A 204 -19.98 -7.90 -2.54
N TRP A 205 -19.05 -8.85 -2.62
CA TRP A 205 -18.02 -8.86 -3.65
C TRP A 205 -18.60 -9.07 -5.06
N GLU A 206 -18.02 -8.37 -6.04
CA GLU A 206 -18.36 -8.34 -7.46
C GLU A 206 -17.18 -8.82 -8.33
N GLU A 207 -15.95 -8.65 -7.85
CA GLU A 207 -14.72 -8.97 -8.57
C GLU A 207 -13.72 -9.66 -7.65
N LEU A 208 -13.14 -10.77 -8.12
CA LEU A 208 -12.10 -11.52 -7.43
C LEU A 208 -10.91 -11.77 -8.35
N GLU A 209 -9.72 -11.36 -7.92
CA GLU A 209 -8.43 -11.73 -8.52
C GLU A 209 -7.66 -12.61 -7.53
N THR A 210 -7.30 -13.84 -7.92
CA THR A 210 -6.52 -14.76 -7.08
C THR A 210 -5.72 -15.76 -7.91
N GLU A 211 -4.65 -16.33 -7.32
CA GLU A 211 -3.83 -17.37 -7.94
C GLU A 211 -4.38 -18.78 -7.72
N VAL A 212 -5.30 -18.95 -6.77
CA VAL A 212 -5.89 -20.25 -6.43
C VAL A 212 -7.20 -20.41 -7.19
N GLY A 213 -7.34 -21.49 -7.95
CA GLY A 213 -8.53 -21.75 -8.78
C GLY A 213 -9.38 -22.85 -8.16
N ASP A 214 -10.62 -22.53 -7.80
CA ASP A 214 -11.83 -23.39 -7.79
C ASP A 214 -12.99 -22.73 -7.01
N PHE A 215 -13.19 -21.42 -7.16
CA PHE A 215 -14.27 -20.70 -6.45
C PHE A 215 -15.63 -20.74 -7.17
N GLU A 216 -15.73 -21.39 -8.35
CA GLU A 216 -16.90 -21.36 -9.24
C GLU A 216 -18.24 -21.74 -8.57
N ALA A 217 -18.21 -22.62 -7.56
CA ALA A 217 -19.40 -23.04 -6.82
C ALA A 217 -19.93 -21.98 -5.82
N ALA A 218 -19.11 -21.01 -5.43
CA ALA A 218 -19.45 -19.95 -4.46
C ALA A 218 -19.71 -18.59 -5.11
N VAL A 219 -19.66 -18.49 -6.45
CA VAL A 219 -19.79 -17.24 -7.21
C VAL A 219 -21.28 -16.85 -7.36
N PRO A 220 -21.73 -15.72 -6.78
CA PRO A 220 -23.06 -15.18 -7.09
C PRO A 220 -23.17 -14.83 -8.59
N PRO A 221 -24.37 -14.91 -9.20
CA PRO A 221 -24.55 -14.77 -10.65
C PRO A 221 -24.14 -13.41 -11.25
N ASN A 222 -23.81 -12.41 -10.41
CA ASN A 222 -23.46 -11.05 -10.83
C ASN A 222 -21.95 -10.77 -10.78
N VAL A 223 -21.13 -11.79 -10.51
CA VAL A 223 -19.73 -11.63 -10.14
C VAL A 223 -18.81 -12.00 -11.31
N ARG A 224 -17.80 -11.16 -11.54
CA ARG A 224 -16.73 -11.40 -12.51
C ARG A 224 -15.53 -12.00 -11.80
N LEU A 225 -15.31 -13.30 -12.00
CA LEU A 225 -14.07 -13.96 -11.60
C LEU A 225 -12.98 -13.58 -12.61
N LEU A 226 -12.03 -12.74 -12.20
CA LEU A 226 -10.81 -12.50 -12.98
C LEU A 226 -9.75 -13.49 -12.52
N ALA A 227 -9.93 -14.75 -12.88
CA ALA A 227 -8.86 -15.73 -12.76
C ALA A 227 -7.86 -15.49 -13.90
N LEU A 228 -6.65 -15.03 -13.57
CA LEU A 228 -5.35 -15.52 -14.08
C LEU A 228 -4.23 -14.47 -13.97
N ARG A 229 -3.18 -14.84 -13.22
CA ARG A 229 -1.80 -14.72 -13.71
C ARG A 229 -0.94 -15.86 -13.18
N GLN A 230 -0.65 -16.83 -14.04
CA GLN A 230 0.44 -17.79 -13.83
C GLN A 230 1.71 -17.03 -13.45
N ARG A 231 2.49 -17.60 -12.51
CA ARG A 231 3.86 -17.21 -12.16
C ARG A 231 4.65 -16.74 -13.40
N SER A 232 4.63 -15.43 -13.68
CA SER A 232 5.59 -14.82 -14.60
C SER A 232 6.41 -13.80 -13.82
N ILE A 233 7.35 -14.33 -13.04
CA ILE A 233 8.55 -13.60 -12.63
C ILE A 233 9.37 -13.34 -13.91
N SER A 234 8.95 -12.39 -14.75
CA SER A 234 9.74 -11.96 -15.92
C SER A 234 9.16 -10.72 -16.59
N ARG A 235 9.03 -9.60 -15.86
CA ARG A 235 8.90 -8.27 -16.49
C ARG A 235 9.34 -7.15 -15.56
N LYS A 236 10.57 -7.22 -15.03
CA LYS A 236 11.24 -6.06 -14.41
C LYS A 236 12.73 -6.03 -14.78
N GLN A 237 12.99 -5.89 -16.06
CA GLN A 237 14.27 -5.38 -16.56
C GLN A 237 13.97 -4.34 -17.63
N LYS A 238 14.74 -3.25 -17.59
CA LYS A 238 14.62 -1.96 -18.30
C LYS A 238 13.88 -0.92 -17.45
N TYR A 239 14.48 0.28 -17.35
CA TYR A 239 14.10 1.48 -16.57
C TYR A 239 14.75 1.74 -15.20
N VAL A 240 15.74 0.95 -14.76
CA VAL A 240 16.58 1.32 -13.58
C VAL A 240 17.58 2.46 -13.90
N ALA A 241 17.81 2.78 -15.18
CA ALA A 241 18.77 3.81 -15.57
C ALA A 241 18.25 5.26 -15.42
N TYR A 242 16.94 5.50 -15.55
CA TYR A 242 16.38 6.86 -15.51
C TYR A 242 16.03 7.33 -14.09
N SER A 243 15.62 6.41 -13.21
CA SER A 243 15.28 6.69 -11.81
C SER A 243 16.50 7.04 -10.96
N ILE A 244 17.68 6.48 -11.27
CA ILE A 244 18.94 6.87 -10.61
C ILE A 244 19.34 8.29 -11.04
N LEU A 245 19.24 8.64 -12.33
CA LEU A 245 19.60 9.97 -12.83
C LEU A 245 18.72 11.10 -12.27
N LEU A 246 17.39 10.88 -12.16
CA LEU A 246 16.49 11.88 -11.55
C LEU A 246 16.65 11.98 -10.03
N CYS A 247 16.89 10.87 -9.33
CA CYS A 247 17.13 10.89 -7.89
C CYS A 247 18.49 11.53 -7.56
N SER A 248 19.51 11.31 -8.40
CA SER A 248 20.80 12.02 -8.34
C SER A 248 20.64 13.51 -8.64
N PHE A 249 19.79 13.91 -9.59
CA PHE A 249 19.50 15.32 -9.86
C PHE A 249 18.73 15.98 -8.69
N MET A 250 17.81 15.27 -8.05
CA MET A 250 17.08 15.76 -6.87
C MET A 250 17.96 15.85 -5.61
N LEU A 251 18.91 14.93 -5.44
CA LEU A 251 19.95 15.02 -4.40
C LEU A 251 20.93 16.17 -4.69
N LEU A 252 21.37 16.35 -5.94
CA LEU A 252 22.23 17.47 -6.32
C LEU A 252 21.53 18.83 -6.18
N ALA A 253 20.22 18.92 -6.42
CA ALA A 253 19.46 20.15 -6.18
C ALA A 253 19.34 20.49 -4.68
N SER A 254 19.26 19.47 -3.80
CA SER A 254 19.19 19.67 -2.35
C SER A 254 20.55 19.93 -1.69
N PHE A 255 21.66 19.40 -2.24
CA PHE A 255 23.01 19.73 -1.78
C PHE A 255 23.61 20.98 -2.44
N GLY A 256 23.26 21.28 -3.69
CA GLY A 256 23.77 22.43 -4.45
C GLY A 256 23.23 23.79 -3.98
N LEU A 257 22.07 23.81 -3.32
CA LEU A 257 21.54 25.03 -2.69
C LEU A 257 22.21 25.37 -1.34
N ILE A 258 22.94 24.42 -0.72
CA ILE A 258 23.69 24.67 0.52
C ILE A 258 25.11 25.20 0.21
N ALA A 259 25.66 24.92 -0.97
CA ALA A 259 27.01 25.33 -1.35
C ALA A 259 27.12 26.73 -1.98
N LEU A 260 26.00 27.43 -2.21
CA LEU A 260 25.95 28.78 -2.79
C LEU A 260 25.47 29.86 -1.80
N ALA A 261 25.38 29.51 -0.51
CA ALA A 261 24.97 30.39 0.58
C ALA A 261 25.99 30.43 1.74
N LEU A 262 27.28 30.20 1.45
CA LEU A 262 28.42 30.46 2.33
C LEU A 262 29.48 31.27 1.57
#